data_AF-A0A849DGW5-F1
#
_entry.id   AF-A0A849DGW5-F1
#
_cell.length_a   1.000
_cell.length_b   1.000
_cell.length_c   1.000
_cell.angle_alpha   90.00
_cell.angle_beta   90.00
_cell.angle_gamma   90.00
#
_symmetry.space_group_name_H-M   'P 1'
#
loop_
_entity.id
_entity.type
_entity.pdbx_description
1 polymer ?
#
loop_
_entity_poly.entity_id
_entity_poly.type
_entity_poly.pdbx_seq_one_letter_code
_entity_poly.pdbx_strand_id
1 'polypeptide(L)'
;MPDSARELCWRQFDAFATAGPYEQATAKLALQPLINLGRLHTRDGHGNAAYRVHHSMFQAAKALTTASIDGREVDLARVVRSGDDHQAVVQWLWTVLLADGLRARCRAGRWSEVLAQAEQHRGIGERLFDGRQIAIVAHSAVGDHAEALRLIDTTTASTVWEQTVAACLTVLCRTWAGQPALSETAAMREAYLRLEPDPGHTVFHIRLGLTAASLTSDARDLRSIGRTIERIVVEAADAYAAQDILALGGQLPLAEHSASVLRETVRAASLGTTVPPQLLDDLILAVRGAEQEIIAALHSC
;
A
#
# COMPACT_ATOMS: atom_id res chain seq x y z
N MET A 1 1.60 -5.78 18.30
CA MET A 1 1.21 -7.21 18.32
C MET A 1 1.43 -7.90 16.96
N PRO A 2 2.63 -7.84 16.35
CA PRO A 2 2.82 -8.45 15.01
C PRO A 2 2.65 -9.97 15.03
N ASP A 3 3.02 -10.62 16.14
CA ASP A 3 3.05 -12.07 16.24
C ASP A 3 1.64 -12.68 16.25
N SER A 4 0.67 -12.07 16.94
CA SER A 4 -0.72 -12.51 16.91
C SER A 4 -1.35 -12.34 15.52
N ALA A 5 -1.05 -11.26 14.80
CA ALA A 5 -1.59 -11.07 13.45
C ALA A 5 -1.02 -12.09 12.45
N ARG A 6 0.28 -12.41 12.57
CA ARG A 6 0.94 -13.45 11.78
C ARG A 6 0.34 -14.83 12.06
N GLU A 7 0.16 -15.16 13.33
CA GLU A 7 -0.47 -16.41 13.77
C GLU A 7 -1.89 -16.55 13.20
N LEU A 8 -2.71 -15.49 13.29
CA LEU A 8 -4.07 -15.50 12.76
C LEU A 8 -4.12 -15.70 11.24
N CYS A 9 -3.17 -15.11 10.49
CA CYS A 9 -3.08 -15.36 9.05
C CYS A 9 -2.80 -16.83 8.73
N TRP A 10 -1.89 -17.44 9.49
CA TRP A 10 -1.55 -18.84 9.33
C TRP A 10 -2.71 -19.77 9.68
N ARG A 11 -3.35 -19.52 10.82
CA ARG A 11 -4.54 -20.23 11.28
C ARG A 11 -5.67 -20.20 10.25
N GLN A 12 -5.93 -19.05 9.65
CA GLN A 12 -6.92 -18.93 8.58
C GLN A 12 -6.50 -19.72 7.33
N PHE A 13 -5.23 -19.64 6.91
CA PHE A 13 -4.73 -20.44 5.79
C PHE A 13 -4.87 -21.95 6.06
N ASP A 14 -4.53 -22.39 7.27
CA ASP A 14 -4.54 -23.79 7.68
C ASP A 14 -5.96 -24.37 7.65
N ALA A 15 -6.99 -23.59 7.99
CA ALA A 15 -8.39 -24.00 7.83
C ALA A 15 -8.74 -24.31 6.36
N PHE A 16 -8.29 -23.48 5.41
CA PHE A 16 -8.44 -23.75 3.97
C PHE A 16 -7.52 -24.88 3.48
N ALA A 17 -6.33 -25.07 4.06
CA ALA A 17 -5.40 -26.10 3.60
C ALA A 17 -5.88 -27.54 3.88
N THR A 18 -6.98 -27.70 4.63
CA THR A 18 -7.60 -29.01 4.92
C THR A 18 -8.26 -29.66 3.70
N ALA A 19 -8.66 -28.87 2.70
CA ALA A 19 -9.32 -29.33 1.49
C ALA A 19 -8.71 -28.68 0.24
N GLY A 20 -9.42 -28.78 -0.89
CA GLY A 20 -8.96 -28.30 -2.20
C GLY A 20 -8.55 -29.44 -3.12
N PRO A 21 -8.14 -29.12 -4.37
CA PRO A 21 -7.98 -27.78 -4.93
C PRO A 21 -9.31 -27.03 -5.21
N TYR A 22 -9.26 -25.70 -5.16
CA TYR A 22 -10.43 -24.82 -5.27
C TYR A 22 -10.58 -24.13 -6.63
N GLU A 23 -11.82 -23.76 -6.94
CA GLU A 23 -12.10 -22.78 -8.00
C GLU A 23 -11.56 -21.38 -7.64
N GLN A 24 -11.50 -20.49 -8.63
CA GLN A 24 -10.87 -19.17 -8.53
C GLN A 24 -11.28 -18.38 -7.29
N ALA A 25 -12.58 -18.30 -6.99
CA ALA A 25 -13.08 -17.45 -5.90
C ALA A 25 -12.56 -17.95 -4.53
N THR A 26 -12.73 -19.24 -4.24
CA THR A 26 -12.31 -19.84 -2.98
C THR A 26 -10.78 -19.92 -2.87
N ALA A 27 -10.07 -20.16 -3.97
CA ALA A 27 -8.60 -20.12 -3.99
C ALA A 27 -8.06 -18.73 -3.60
N LYS A 28 -8.68 -17.64 -4.07
CA LYS A 28 -8.31 -16.28 -3.65
C LYS A 28 -8.53 -16.04 -2.16
N LEU A 29 -9.66 -16.51 -1.62
CA LEU A 29 -9.94 -16.44 -0.18
C LEU A 29 -8.90 -17.21 0.63
N ALA A 30 -8.55 -18.43 0.20
CA ALA A 30 -7.54 -19.26 0.84
C ALA A 30 -6.16 -18.60 0.85
N LEU A 31 -5.77 -17.89 -0.22
CA LEU A 31 -4.46 -17.25 -0.36
C LEU A 31 -4.37 -15.85 0.25
N GLN A 32 -5.50 -15.20 0.53
CA GLN A 32 -5.54 -13.85 1.10
C GLN A 32 -4.77 -13.69 2.43
N PRO A 33 -4.78 -14.66 3.37
CA PRO A 33 -3.98 -14.59 4.59
C PRO A 33 -2.47 -14.54 4.31
N LEU A 34 -1.99 -15.27 3.29
CA LEU A 34 -0.57 -15.27 2.91
C LEU A 34 -0.16 -13.94 2.27
N ILE A 35 -1.05 -13.30 1.52
CA ILE A 35 -0.85 -11.90 1.05
C ILE A 35 -0.75 -10.95 2.26
N ASN A 36 -1.59 -11.15 3.28
CA ASN A 36 -1.56 -10.33 4.48
C ASN A 36 -0.23 -10.49 5.26
N LEU A 37 0.43 -11.65 5.21
CA LEU A 37 1.80 -11.80 5.76
C LEU A 37 2.80 -10.85 5.09
N GLY A 38 2.78 -10.75 3.76
CA GLY A 38 3.60 -9.77 3.03
C GLY A 38 3.27 -8.31 3.40
N ARG A 39 1.99 -8.00 3.61
CA ARG A 39 1.56 -6.67 4.08
C ARG A 39 1.99 -6.37 5.51
N LEU A 40 2.01 -7.37 6.40
CA LEU A 40 2.54 -7.23 7.76
C LEU A 40 4.04 -6.92 7.73
N HIS A 41 4.83 -7.65 6.95
CA HIS A 41 6.24 -7.33 6.73
C HIS A 41 6.45 -5.90 6.22
N THR A 42 5.58 -5.43 5.32
CA THR A 42 5.64 -4.05 4.82
C THR A 42 5.34 -3.00 5.90
N ARG A 43 4.44 -3.31 6.83
CA ARG A 43 4.11 -2.44 7.99
C ARG A 43 5.26 -2.41 9.00
N ASP A 44 5.92 -3.53 9.21
CA ASP A 44 7.07 -3.67 10.11
C ASP A 44 8.38 -3.11 9.52
N GLY A 45 8.35 -2.53 8.31
CA GLY A 45 9.54 -2.00 7.63
C GLY A 45 10.41 -3.06 6.95
N HIS A 46 10.00 -4.32 6.94
CA HIS A 46 10.72 -5.44 6.33
C HIS A 46 10.40 -5.60 4.84
N GLY A 47 10.61 -4.54 4.05
CA GLY A 47 10.22 -4.50 2.63
C GLY A 47 10.79 -5.63 1.76
N ASN A 48 12.03 -6.07 2.01
CA ASN A 48 12.62 -7.21 1.30
C ASN A 48 11.93 -8.54 1.63
N ALA A 49 11.52 -8.75 2.89
CA ALA A 49 10.80 -9.95 3.30
C ALA A 49 9.39 -9.97 2.67
N ALA A 50 8.68 -8.83 2.72
CA ALA A 50 7.38 -8.67 2.06
C ALA A 50 7.43 -9.01 0.56
N TYR A 51 8.41 -8.47 -0.16
CA TYR A 51 8.59 -8.80 -1.58
C TYR A 51 8.81 -10.29 -1.81
N ARG A 52 9.67 -10.93 -1.00
CA ARG A 52 9.94 -12.37 -1.13
C ARG A 52 8.67 -13.19 -0.96
N VAL A 53 7.79 -12.83 -0.02
CA VAL A 53 6.49 -13.51 0.16
C VAL A 53 5.66 -13.41 -1.13
N HIS A 54 5.42 -12.21 -1.64
CA HIS A 54 4.60 -12.00 -2.84
C HIS A 54 5.21 -12.66 -4.08
N HIS A 55 6.53 -12.56 -4.25
CA HIS A 55 7.25 -13.16 -5.37
C HIS A 55 7.24 -14.69 -5.29
N SER A 56 7.51 -15.28 -4.13
CA SER A 56 7.49 -16.74 -3.90
C SER A 56 6.13 -17.32 -4.24
N MET A 57 5.04 -16.70 -3.75
CA MET A 57 3.67 -17.13 -4.09
C MET A 57 3.39 -17.04 -5.60
N PHE A 58 3.75 -15.93 -6.26
CA PHE A 58 3.52 -15.76 -7.69
C PHE A 58 4.27 -16.83 -8.51
N GLN A 59 5.56 -17.05 -8.22
CA GLN A 59 6.36 -18.05 -8.94
C GLN A 59 5.84 -19.46 -8.69
N ALA A 60 5.53 -19.80 -7.44
CA ALA A 60 5.03 -21.11 -7.07
C ALA A 60 3.65 -21.38 -7.69
N ALA A 61 2.75 -20.41 -7.68
CA ALA A 61 1.46 -20.53 -8.36
C ALA A 61 1.65 -20.71 -9.87
N LYS A 62 2.51 -19.89 -10.51
CA LYS A 62 2.80 -19.99 -11.95
C LYS A 62 3.34 -21.36 -12.34
N ALA A 63 4.20 -21.95 -11.52
CA ALA A 63 4.84 -23.24 -11.77
C ALA A 63 4.04 -24.44 -11.20
N LEU A 64 2.95 -24.22 -10.45
CA LEU A 64 2.25 -25.24 -9.67
C LEU A 64 3.20 -26.01 -8.75
N THR A 65 3.97 -25.28 -7.95
CA THR A 65 4.98 -25.81 -7.01
C THR A 65 4.77 -25.24 -5.61
N THR A 66 5.70 -25.56 -4.71
CA THR A 66 5.71 -25.10 -3.32
C THR A 66 6.36 -23.72 -3.19
N ALA A 67 5.75 -22.84 -2.39
CA ALA A 67 6.33 -21.58 -1.94
C ALA A 67 6.83 -21.71 -0.51
N SER A 68 8.05 -21.24 -0.25
CA SER A 68 8.53 -21.02 1.12
C SER A 68 8.12 -19.62 1.59
N ILE A 69 7.35 -19.53 2.67
CA ILE A 69 6.80 -18.29 3.24
C ILE A 69 7.08 -18.31 4.75
N ASP A 70 7.90 -17.39 5.24
CA ASP A 70 8.28 -17.29 6.66
C ASP A 70 8.73 -18.63 7.29
N GLY A 71 9.41 -19.48 6.49
CA GLY A 71 9.89 -20.80 6.92
C GLY A 71 8.87 -21.92 6.85
N ARG A 72 7.66 -21.67 6.35
CA ARG A 72 6.62 -22.67 6.09
C ARG A 72 6.48 -22.91 4.59
N GLU A 73 6.39 -24.19 4.23
CA GLU A 73 6.14 -24.62 2.85
C GLU A 73 4.64 -24.63 2.55
N VAL A 74 4.25 -24.02 1.43
CA VAL A 74 2.87 -23.95 0.94
C VAL A 74 2.79 -24.52 -0.46
N ASP A 75 2.09 -25.63 -0.65
CA ASP A 75 1.91 -26.27 -1.95
C ASP A 75 0.74 -25.64 -2.71
N LEU A 76 1.04 -24.79 -3.71
CA LEU A 76 0.01 -24.08 -4.47
C LEU A 76 -0.78 -25.02 -5.39
N ALA A 77 -0.23 -26.17 -5.77
CA ALA A 77 -0.94 -27.16 -6.59
C ALA A 77 -2.11 -27.81 -5.82
N ARG A 78 -2.07 -27.79 -4.49
CA ARG A 78 -3.16 -28.27 -3.63
C ARG A 78 -4.24 -27.22 -3.36
N VAL A 79 -3.95 -25.94 -3.63
CA VAL A 79 -4.86 -24.83 -3.31
C VAL A 79 -5.76 -24.48 -4.47
N VAL A 80 -5.26 -24.46 -5.71
CA VAL A 80 -6.02 -24.00 -6.89
C VAL A 80 -6.19 -25.10 -7.92
N ARG A 81 -7.40 -25.22 -8.49
CA ARG A 81 -7.69 -26.15 -9.59
C ARG A 81 -6.93 -25.74 -10.85
N SER A 82 -6.49 -26.72 -11.64
CA SER A 82 -5.85 -26.48 -12.94
C SER A 82 -6.82 -25.85 -13.94
N GLY A 83 -6.30 -25.25 -15.01
CA GLY A 83 -7.10 -24.66 -16.09
C GLY A 83 -7.38 -23.18 -15.86
N ASP A 84 -8.61 -22.74 -16.15
CA ASP A 84 -8.97 -21.31 -16.12
C ASP A 84 -8.87 -20.71 -14.71
N ASP A 85 -9.24 -21.50 -13.68
CA ASP A 85 -9.10 -21.10 -12.27
C ASP A 85 -7.64 -20.77 -11.92
N HIS A 86 -6.72 -21.65 -12.33
CA HIS A 86 -5.28 -21.47 -12.14
C HIS A 86 -4.76 -20.22 -12.84
N GLN A 87 -5.10 -20.03 -14.12
CA GLN A 87 -4.66 -18.85 -14.87
C GLN A 87 -5.14 -17.56 -14.20
N ALA A 88 -6.38 -17.54 -13.72
CA ALA A 88 -6.96 -16.37 -13.10
C ALA A 88 -6.38 -16.08 -11.70
N VAL A 89 -5.98 -17.11 -10.95
CA VAL A 89 -5.23 -16.95 -9.68
C VAL A 89 -3.81 -16.46 -9.95
N VAL A 90 -3.12 -17.00 -10.96
CA VAL A 90 -1.77 -16.53 -11.35
C VAL A 90 -1.80 -15.07 -11.76
N GLN A 91 -2.79 -14.65 -12.57
CA GLN A 91 -2.95 -13.25 -12.96
C GLN A 91 -3.24 -12.35 -11.75
N TRP A 92 -4.06 -12.81 -10.81
CA TRP A 92 -4.33 -12.05 -9.58
C TRP A 92 -3.08 -11.91 -8.70
N LEU A 93 -2.32 -12.98 -8.48
CA LEU A 93 -1.07 -12.93 -7.72
C LEU A 93 0.00 -12.08 -8.41
N TRP A 94 0.01 -12.03 -9.75
CA TRP A 94 0.84 -11.09 -10.51
C TRP A 94 0.45 -9.63 -10.19
N THR A 95 -0.83 -9.29 -10.17
CA THR A 95 -1.29 -7.95 -9.75
C THR A 95 -0.89 -7.63 -8.31
N VAL A 96 -0.96 -8.60 -7.40
CA VAL A 96 -0.51 -8.43 -6.00
C VAL A 96 1.01 -8.20 -5.93
N LEU A 97 1.81 -8.93 -6.70
CA LEU A 97 3.26 -8.71 -6.78
C LEU A 97 3.59 -7.30 -7.28
N LEU A 98 2.89 -6.83 -8.30
CA LEU A 98 3.08 -5.48 -8.85
C LEU A 98 2.66 -4.38 -7.86
N ALA A 99 1.51 -4.54 -7.20
CA ALA A 99 0.99 -3.53 -6.30
C ALA A 99 1.69 -3.54 -4.93
N ASP A 100 1.70 -4.68 -4.24
CA ASP A 100 2.20 -4.77 -2.86
C ASP A 100 3.71 -5.07 -2.83
N GLY A 101 4.18 -5.96 -3.71
CA GLY A 101 5.59 -6.35 -3.79
C GLY A 101 6.51 -5.19 -4.19
N LEU A 102 6.20 -4.48 -5.28
CA LEU A 102 7.03 -3.36 -5.72
C LEU A 102 7.02 -2.22 -4.71
N ARG A 103 5.86 -1.86 -4.14
CA ARG A 103 5.78 -0.86 -3.05
C ARG A 103 6.64 -1.23 -1.86
N ALA A 104 6.67 -2.50 -1.46
CA ALA A 104 7.52 -2.96 -0.36
C ALA A 104 9.02 -2.77 -0.66
N ARG A 105 9.46 -3.03 -1.89
CA ARG A 105 10.85 -2.76 -2.30
C ARG A 105 11.18 -1.28 -2.42
N CYS A 106 10.25 -0.44 -2.86
CA CYS A 106 10.40 1.01 -2.84
C CYS A 106 10.71 1.51 -1.42
N ARG A 107 9.96 1.01 -0.42
CA ARG A 107 10.22 1.33 1.00
C ARG A 107 11.60 0.86 1.51
N ALA A 108 12.16 -0.18 0.90
CA ALA A 108 13.51 -0.66 1.20
C ALA A 108 14.62 0.08 0.41
N GLY A 109 14.29 1.11 -0.38
CA GLY A 109 15.24 1.92 -1.15
C GLY A 109 15.87 1.20 -2.36
N ARG A 110 15.31 0.07 -2.80
CA ARG A 110 15.90 -0.78 -3.87
C ARG A 110 15.46 -0.34 -5.27
N TRP A 111 15.63 0.94 -5.60
CA TRP A 111 15.03 1.58 -6.78
C TRP A 111 15.45 0.94 -8.12
N SER A 112 16.73 0.64 -8.33
CA SER A 112 17.21 0.01 -9.57
C SER A 112 16.59 -1.37 -9.80
N GLU A 113 16.41 -2.16 -8.75
CA GLU A 113 15.77 -3.47 -8.85
C GLU A 113 14.27 -3.38 -9.03
N VAL A 114 13.63 -2.40 -8.40
CA VAL A 114 12.20 -2.14 -8.60
C VAL A 114 11.94 -1.84 -10.08
N LEU A 115 12.77 -1.04 -10.73
CA LEU A 115 12.65 -0.73 -12.14
C LEU A 115 12.77 -2.00 -13.00
N ALA A 116 13.86 -2.76 -12.83
CA ALA A 116 14.08 -4.01 -13.56
C ALA A 116 12.91 -5.00 -13.39
N GLN A 117 12.32 -5.06 -12.20
CA GLN A 117 11.18 -5.94 -11.92
C GLN A 117 9.87 -5.43 -12.52
N ALA A 118 9.62 -4.12 -12.46
CA ALA A 118 8.46 -3.51 -13.10
C ALA A 118 8.50 -3.76 -14.62
N GLU A 119 9.68 -3.64 -15.25
CA GLU A 119 9.89 -3.95 -16.67
C GLU A 119 9.73 -5.45 -16.97
N GLN A 120 10.42 -6.32 -16.23
CA GLN A 120 10.36 -7.77 -16.39
C GLN A 120 8.92 -8.29 -16.32
N HIS A 121 8.12 -7.73 -15.42
CA HIS A 121 6.73 -8.11 -15.23
C HIS A 121 5.74 -7.30 -16.06
N ARG A 122 6.19 -6.40 -16.96
CA ARG A 122 5.34 -5.51 -17.77
C ARG A 122 4.34 -4.72 -16.92
N GLY A 123 4.76 -4.28 -15.73
CA GLY A 123 3.94 -3.56 -14.77
C GLY A 123 3.79 -2.06 -15.05
N ILE A 124 4.50 -1.53 -16.04
CA ILE A 124 4.48 -0.10 -16.40
C ILE A 124 3.40 0.14 -17.46
N GLY A 125 2.23 0.63 -17.05
CA GLY A 125 1.13 1.00 -17.94
C GLY A 125 1.25 2.40 -18.52
N GLU A 126 0.21 2.86 -19.22
CA GLU A 126 0.08 4.23 -19.75
C GLU A 126 -0.60 5.20 -18.78
N ARG A 127 -1.44 4.68 -17.89
CA ARG A 127 -2.11 5.47 -16.84
C ARG A 127 -1.21 5.63 -15.62
N LEU A 128 -1.48 6.67 -14.82
CA LEU A 128 -0.74 6.98 -13.60
C LEU A 128 -1.12 6.07 -12.42
N PHE A 129 -1.16 4.76 -12.63
CA PHE A 129 -1.31 3.77 -11.57
C PHE A 129 0.06 3.41 -10.96
N ASP A 130 0.05 2.52 -9.97
CA ASP A 130 1.22 2.19 -9.15
C ASP A 130 2.48 1.93 -9.96
N GLY A 131 2.41 1.08 -10.98
CA GLY A 131 3.59 0.73 -11.78
C GLY A 131 4.21 1.92 -12.51
N ARG A 132 3.39 2.85 -13.02
CA ARG A 132 3.87 4.08 -13.67
C ARG A 132 4.50 5.03 -12.65
N GLN A 133 3.82 5.25 -11.52
CA GLN A 133 4.32 6.12 -10.45
C GLN A 133 5.65 5.59 -9.90
N ILE A 134 5.73 4.28 -9.65
CA ILE A 134 6.93 3.59 -9.19
C ILE A 134 8.07 3.76 -10.21
N ALA A 135 7.80 3.56 -11.51
CA ALA A 135 8.82 3.74 -12.54
C ALA A 135 9.36 5.18 -12.57
N ILE A 136 8.48 6.19 -12.53
CA ILE A 136 8.87 7.62 -12.51
C ILE A 136 9.79 7.91 -11.32
N VAL A 137 9.38 7.49 -10.11
CA VAL A 137 10.19 7.71 -8.90
C VAL A 137 11.51 6.93 -8.98
N ALA A 138 11.49 5.68 -9.47
CA ALA A 138 12.68 4.84 -9.58
C ALA A 138 13.69 5.41 -10.56
N HIS A 139 13.28 5.82 -11.77
CA HIS A 139 14.16 6.49 -12.75
C HIS A 139 14.79 7.74 -12.14
N SER A 140 13.97 8.59 -11.51
CA SER A 140 14.49 9.81 -10.88
C SER A 140 15.45 9.49 -9.72
N ALA A 141 15.18 8.46 -8.92
CA ALA A 141 16.03 8.07 -7.78
C ALA A 141 17.39 7.51 -8.21
N VAL A 142 17.49 6.93 -9.42
CA VAL A 142 18.76 6.44 -10.00
C VAL A 142 19.46 7.47 -10.88
N GLY A 143 18.94 8.70 -10.95
CA GLY A 143 19.53 9.82 -11.71
C GLY A 143 19.06 9.95 -13.16
N ASP A 144 18.15 9.08 -13.61
CA ASP A 144 17.56 9.14 -14.95
C ASP A 144 16.33 10.06 -14.98
N HIS A 145 16.56 11.35 -14.70
CA HIS A 145 15.50 12.33 -14.59
C HIS A 145 14.81 12.62 -15.94
N ALA A 146 15.54 12.45 -17.05
CA ALA A 146 14.99 12.64 -18.39
C ALA A 146 13.91 11.61 -18.70
N GLU A 147 14.17 10.33 -18.40
CA GLU A 147 13.18 9.27 -18.58
C GLU A 147 12.01 9.42 -17.60
N ALA A 148 12.28 9.79 -16.34
CA ALA A 148 11.22 10.07 -15.37
C ALA A 148 10.25 11.15 -15.86
N LEU A 149 10.76 12.27 -16.38
CA LEU A 149 9.95 13.34 -16.96
C LEU A 149 9.23 12.89 -18.23
N ARG A 150 9.90 12.16 -19.13
CA ARG A 150 9.27 11.58 -20.34
C ARG A 150 8.11 10.66 -19.97
N LEU A 151 8.25 9.85 -18.92
CA LEU A 151 7.19 8.99 -18.43
C LEU A 151 6.00 9.81 -17.91
N ILE A 152 6.23 10.93 -17.23
CA ILE A 152 5.15 11.85 -16.82
C ILE A 152 4.46 12.45 -18.07
N ASP A 153 5.22 13.00 -19.01
CA ASP A 153 4.69 13.67 -20.20
C ASP A 153 3.85 12.74 -21.09
N THR A 154 4.19 11.46 -21.13
CA THR A 154 3.47 10.43 -21.90
C THR A 154 2.39 9.70 -21.08
N THR A 155 2.13 10.13 -19.84
CA THR A 155 1.08 9.54 -19.00
C THR A 155 -0.30 10.10 -19.32
N THR A 156 -1.28 9.22 -19.47
CA THR A 156 -2.69 9.59 -19.56
C THR A 156 -3.27 9.82 -18.14
N ALA A 157 -3.28 11.08 -17.69
CA ALA A 157 -3.87 11.51 -16.42
C ALA A 157 -5.31 12.02 -16.61
N SER A 158 -6.28 11.11 -16.49
CA SER A 158 -7.69 11.35 -16.81
C SER A 158 -8.50 11.94 -15.65
N THR A 159 -8.06 11.77 -14.40
CA THR A 159 -8.77 12.25 -13.20
C THR A 159 -8.01 13.38 -12.51
N VAL A 160 -8.72 14.15 -11.68
CA VAL A 160 -8.12 15.24 -10.89
C VAL A 160 -7.04 14.73 -9.93
N TRP A 161 -7.25 13.55 -9.32
CA TRP A 161 -6.25 12.95 -8.45
C TRP A 161 -5.01 12.51 -9.24
N GLU A 162 -5.17 11.93 -10.45
CA GLU A 162 -4.04 11.55 -11.32
C GLU A 162 -3.22 12.79 -11.70
N GLN A 163 -3.90 13.89 -12.07
CA GLN A 163 -3.24 15.16 -12.40
C GLN A 163 -2.48 15.75 -11.19
N THR A 164 -3.04 15.63 -10.00
CA THR A 164 -2.39 16.11 -8.76
C THR A 164 -1.14 15.29 -8.42
N VAL A 165 -1.21 13.97 -8.56
CA VAL A 165 -0.04 13.08 -8.39
C VAL A 165 1.01 13.40 -9.47
N ALA A 166 0.61 13.58 -10.73
CA ALA A 166 1.53 13.96 -11.80
C ALA A 166 2.26 15.28 -11.48
N ALA A 167 1.54 16.30 -10.99
CA ALA A 167 2.14 17.57 -10.62
C ALA A 167 3.16 17.43 -9.48
N CYS A 168 2.85 16.61 -8.45
CA CYS A 168 3.82 16.29 -7.40
C CYS A 168 5.06 15.59 -7.96
N LEU A 169 4.88 14.61 -8.84
CA LEU A 169 5.98 13.86 -9.46
C LEU A 169 6.85 14.76 -10.34
N THR A 170 6.27 15.72 -11.07
CA THR A 170 7.02 16.69 -11.86
C THR A 170 7.93 17.55 -10.98
N VAL A 171 7.40 18.09 -9.88
CA VAL A 171 8.18 18.90 -8.93
C VAL A 171 9.30 18.05 -8.31
N LEU A 172 9.00 16.83 -7.89
CA LEU A 172 9.98 15.89 -7.35
C LEU A 172 11.12 15.64 -8.35
N CYS A 173 10.80 15.28 -9.60
CA CYS A 173 11.80 14.95 -10.61
C CYS A 173 12.69 16.14 -10.97
N ARG A 174 12.11 17.33 -11.12
CA ARG A 174 12.89 18.55 -11.36
C ARG A 174 13.79 18.91 -10.19
N THR A 175 13.27 18.80 -8.97
CA THR A 175 14.04 19.07 -7.75
C THR A 175 15.24 18.13 -7.63
N TRP A 176 15.04 16.83 -7.85
CA TRP A 176 16.15 15.86 -7.84
C TRP A 176 17.14 16.07 -8.98
N ALA A 177 16.69 16.55 -10.14
CA ALA A 177 17.55 16.96 -11.24
C ALA A 177 18.30 18.28 -11.02
N GLY A 178 18.10 18.96 -9.88
CA GLY A 178 18.68 20.29 -9.61
C GLY A 178 18.11 21.40 -10.49
N GLN A 179 16.92 21.20 -11.08
CA GLN A 179 16.27 22.15 -11.98
C GLN A 179 15.30 23.07 -11.22
N PRO A 180 15.16 24.34 -11.63
CA PRO A 180 14.10 25.21 -11.12
C PRO A 180 12.71 24.64 -11.40
N ALA A 181 11.84 24.68 -10.40
CA ALA A 181 10.48 24.14 -10.47
C ALA A 181 9.40 25.13 -9.99
N LEU A 182 9.65 26.44 -10.00
CA LEU A 182 8.75 27.44 -9.40
C LEU A 182 7.33 27.40 -9.99
N SER A 183 7.21 27.32 -11.33
CA SER A 183 5.92 27.20 -12.02
C SER A 183 5.22 25.88 -11.69
N GLU A 184 5.96 24.79 -11.63
CA GLU A 184 5.48 23.45 -11.38
C GLU A 184 5.03 23.30 -9.91
N THR A 185 5.73 23.93 -8.96
CA THR A 185 5.34 23.99 -7.54
C THR A 185 4.03 24.75 -7.38
N ALA A 186 3.85 25.88 -8.08
CA ALA A 186 2.59 26.61 -8.08
C ALA A 186 1.43 25.78 -8.66
N ALA A 187 1.67 25.08 -9.77
CA ALA A 187 0.69 24.19 -10.39
C ALA A 187 0.33 22.99 -9.49
N MET A 188 1.32 22.38 -8.83
CA MET A 188 1.13 21.30 -7.85
C MET A 188 0.27 21.76 -6.68
N ARG A 189 0.57 22.92 -6.10
CA ARG A 189 -0.24 23.51 -5.03
C ARG A 189 -1.68 23.70 -5.48
N GLU A 190 -1.89 24.32 -6.63
CA GLU A 190 -3.23 24.58 -7.16
C GLU A 190 -4.00 23.29 -7.46
N ALA A 191 -3.33 22.28 -8.01
CA ALA A 191 -3.94 20.96 -8.24
C ALA A 191 -4.41 20.33 -6.93
N TYR A 192 -3.57 20.33 -5.89
CA TYR A 192 -3.94 19.80 -4.58
C TYR A 192 -5.09 20.58 -3.93
N LEU A 193 -5.07 21.92 -3.99
CA LEU A 193 -6.13 22.74 -3.41
C LEU A 193 -7.48 22.59 -4.12
N ARG A 194 -7.50 22.18 -5.40
CA ARG A 194 -8.72 21.85 -6.14
C ARG A 194 -9.21 20.43 -5.91
N LEU A 195 -8.41 19.55 -5.30
CA LEU A 195 -8.79 18.17 -5.07
C LEU A 195 -9.85 18.08 -3.98
N GLU A 196 -11.06 17.72 -4.37
CA GLU A 196 -12.16 17.52 -3.43
C GLU A 196 -11.86 16.34 -2.47
N PRO A 197 -12.09 16.52 -1.16
CA PRO A 197 -11.95 15.43 -0.21
C PRO A 197 -13.04 14.37 -0.45
N ASP A 198 -12.61 13.11 -0.55
CA ASP A 198 -13.51 11.95 -0.53
C ASP A 198 -13.36 11.25 0.83
N PRO A 199 -14.44 11.13 1.63
CA PRO A 199 -14.40 10.43 2.92
C PRO A 199 -13.79 9.02 2.84
N GLY A 200 -14.02 8.30 1.73
CA GLY A 200 -13.46 6.96 1.51
C GLY A 200 -11.95 6.94 1.25
N HIS A 201 -11.34 8.10 0.99
CA HIS A 201 -9.94 8.24 0.61
C HIS A 201 -9.20 9.31 1.44
N THR A 202 -9.66 9.60 2.66
CA THR A 202 -9.07 10.59 3.57
C THR A 202 -7.55 10.39 3.73
N VAL A 203 -7.10 9.18 4.05
CA VAL A 203 -5.65 8.88 4.22
C VAL A 203 -4.86 9.17 2.95
N PHE A 204 -5.40 8.85 1.77
CA PHE A 204 -4.76 9.16 0.49
C PHE A 204 -4.64 10.68 0.29
N HIS A 205 -5.72 11.42 0.51
CA HIS A 205 -5.76 12.87 0.36
C HIS A 205 -4.72 13.54 1.27
N ILE A 206 -4.71 13.16 2.56
CA ILE A 206 -3.75 13.67 3.54
C ILE A 206 -2.30 13.35 3.12
N ARG A 207 -1.99 12.11 2.73
CA ARG A 207 -0.63 11.75 2.28
C ARG A 207 -0.20 12.49 1.02
N LEU A 208 -1.12 12.75 0.09
CA LEU A 208 -0.84 13.56 -1.09
C LEU A 208 -0.55 15.02 -0.71
N GLY A 209 -1.32 15.58 0.23
CA GLY A 209 -1.07 16.91 0.79
C GLY A 209 0.28 17.01 1.50
N LEU A 210 0.63 16.02 2.32
CA LEU A 210 1.93 15.94 2.99
C LEU A 210 3.09 15.81 2.00
N THR A 211 2.88 15.09 0.91
CA THR A 211 3.84 15.03 -0.21
C THR A 211 4.02 16.40 -0.84
N ALA A 212 2.93 17.09 -1.19
CA ALA A 212 2.99 18.43 -1.76
C ALA A 212 3.64 19.46 -0.80
N ALA A 213 3.35 19.37 0.50
CA ALA A 213 3.97 20.19 1.53
C ALA A 213 5.48 19.97 1.63
N SER A 214 5.93 18.72 1.50
CA SER A 214 7.35 18.35 1.54
C SER A 214 8.12 18.80 0.29
N LEU A 215 7.41 19.07 -0.82
CA LEU A 215 7.98 19.48 -2.10
C LEU A 215 8.01 21.01 -2.30
N THR A 216 7.51 21.80 -1.36
CA THR A 216 7.57 23.27 -1.41
C THR A 216 8.43 23.84 -0.30
N SER A 217 9.20 24.88 -0.63
CA SER A 217 9.93 25.71 0.33
C SER A 217 9.28 27.07 0.58
N ASP A 218 8.20 27.42 -0.15
CA ASP A 218 7.49 28.69 0.05
C ASP A 218 6.55 28.58 1.26
N ALA A 219 6.74 29.47 2.23
CA ALA A 219 6.00 29.44 3.48
C ALA A 219 4.49 29.75 3.31
N ARG A 220 4.08 30.50 2.27
CA ARG A 220 2.66 30.74 1.97
C ARG A 220 2.03 29.49 1.39
N ASP A 221 2.72 28.81 0.48
CA ASP A 221 2.24 27.55 -0.11
C ASP A 221 2.08 26.48 0.97
N LEU A 222 3.10 26.31 1.83
CA LEU A 222 3.06 25.39 2.96
C LEU A 222 1.88 25.69 3.90
N ARG A 223 1.61 26.96 4.20
CA ARG A 223 0.44 27.36 5.00
C ARG A 223 -0.88 27.06 4.32
N SER A 224 -0.99 27.27 3.00
CA SER A 224 -2.23 26.99 2.26
C SER A 224 -2.56 25.50 2.22
N ILE A 225 -1.55 24.65 1.96
CA ILE A 225 -1.66 23.20 1.99
C ILE A 225 -1.98 22.73 3.40
N GLY A 226 -1.27 23.25 4.42
CA GLY A 226 -1.48 22.92 5.82
C GLY A 226 -2.90 23.18 6.30
N ARG A 227 -3.49 24.33 5.96
CA ARG A 227 -4.89 24.65 6.29
C ARG A 227 -5.89 23.69 5.66
N THR A 228 -5.66 23.27 4.41
CA THR A 228 -6.51 22.30 3.73
C THR A 228 -6.43 20.93 4.40
N ILE A 229 -5.23 20.46 4.71
CA ILE A 229 -5.00 19.22 5.45
C ILE A 229 -5.71 19.27 6.80
N GLU A 230 -5.48 20.35 7.57
CA GLU A 230 -6.05 20.56 8.90
C GLU A 230 -7.57 20.46 8.89
N ARG A 231 -8.23 21.16 7.96
CA ARG A 231 -9.69 21.10 7.80
C ARG A 231 -10.18 19.66 7.54
N ILE A 232 -9.56 18.97 6.58
CA ILE A 232 -9.99 17.64 6.16
C ILE A 232 -9.85 16.63 7.29
N VAL A 233 -8.70 16.63 7.98
CA VAL A 233 -8.45 15.61 9.01
C VAL A 233 -9.32 15.82 10.26
N VAL A 234 -9.61 17.07 10.63
CA VAL A 234 -10.51 17.38 11.75
C VAL A 234 -11.95 16.98 11.42
N GLU A 235 -12.41 17.25 10.19
CA GLU A 235 -13.74 16.84 9.73
C GLU A 235 -13.89 15.31 9.65
N ALA A 236 -12.86 14.61 9.16
CA ALA A 236 -12.93 13.17 8.95
C ALA A 236 -12.78 12.34 10.23
N ALA A 237 -12.14 12.90 11.27
CA ALA A 237 -11.79 12.20 12.52
C ALA A 237 -11.07 10.84 12.29
N ASP A 238 -10.28 10.75 11.22
CA ASP A 238 -9.55 9.53 10.86
C ASP A 238 -8.24 9.44 11.66
N ALA A 239 -8.12 8.41 12.49
CA ALA A 239 -6.98 8.23 13.39
C ALA A 239 -5.66 7.90 12.66
N TYR A 240 -5.71 7.23 11.49
CA TYR A 240 -4.50 6.96 10.71
C TYR A 240 -3.99 8.23 10.03
N ALA A 241 -4.89 9.03 9.46
CA ALA A 241 -4.53 10.33 8.90
C ALA A 241 -3.99 11.29 9.98
N ALA A 242 -4.61 11.31 11.16
CA ALA A 242 -4.13 12.07 12.31
C ALA A 242 -2.73 11.63 12.75
N GLN A 243 -2.47 10.32 12.80
CA GLN A 243 -1.15 9.77 13.14
C GLN A 243 -0.08 10.18 12.12
N ASP A 244 -0.37 10.09 10.82
CA ASP A 244 0.57 10.48 9.75
C ASP A 244 0.97 11.96 9.87
N ILE A 245 0.01 12.84 10.17
CA ILE A 245 0.27 14.29 10.37
C ILE A 245 1.12 14.53 11.62
N LEU A 246 0.77 13.91 12.74
CA LEU A 246 1.49 14.07 14.01
C LEU A 246 2.94 13.55 13.92
N ALA A 247 3.18 12.50 13.12
CA ALA A 247 4.51 11.94 12.91
C ALA A 247 5.49 12.91 12.24
N LEU A 248 5.00 13.95 11.55
CA LEU A 248 5.85 14.96 10.90
C LEU A 248 6.33 16.07 11.84
N GLY A 249 6.01 16.02 13.14
CA GLY A 249 6.75 16.73 14.19
C GLY A 249 6.86 18.26 14.01
N GLY A 250 5.86 18.92 13.43
CA GLY A 250 5.82 20.37 13.24
C GLY A 250 6.34 20.88 11.89
N GLN A 251 6.65 20.00 10.94
CA GLN A 251 6.94 20.39 9.55
C GLN A 251 5.75 21.06 8.85
N LEU A 252 4.53 20.78 9.32
CA LEU A 252 3.30 21.40 8.84
C LEU A 252 2.81 22.46 9.86
N PRO A 253 2.49 23.69 9.43
CA PRO A 253 2.01 24.75 10.32
C PRO A 253 0.55 24.50 10.70
N LEU A 254 0.34 23.69 11.74
CA LEU A 254 -0.98 23.39 12.31
C LEU A 254 -1.32 24.36 13.45
N ALA A 255 -2.60 24.67 13.62
CA ALA A 255 -3.07 25.31 14.84
C ALA A 255 -2.94 24.35 16.05
N GLU A 256 -2.58 24.89 17.23
CA GLU A 256 -2.44 24.10 18.47
C GLU A 256 -3.72 23.35 18.83
N HIS A 257 -4.88 23.98 18.62
CA HIS A 257 -6.17 23.35 18.83
C HIS A 257 -6.33 22.08 17.98
N SER A 258 -6.03 22.18 16.68
CA SER A 258 -6.10 21.04 15.76
C SER A 258 -5.09 19.96 16.13
N ALA A 259 -3.85 20.32 16.50
CA ALA A 259 -2.88 19.36 17.02
C ALA A 259 -3.37 18.62 18.29
N SER A 260 -4.16 19.29 19.15
CA SER A 260 -4.80 18.65 20.30
C SER A 260 -5.90 17.67 19.87
N VAL A 261 -6.79 18.08 18.95
CA VAL A 261 -7.85 17.22 18.41
C VAL A 261 -7.27 15.96 17.78
N LEU A 262 -6.23 16.08 16.95
CA LEU A 262 -5.58 14.92 16.32
C LEU A 262 -4.99 13.95 17.35
N ARG A 263 -4.36 14.48 18.41
CA ARG A 263 -3.83 13.64 19.51
C ARG A 263 -4.96 12.90 20.22
N GLU A 264 -6.10 13.54 20.42
CA GLU A 264 -7.27 12.92 21.02
C GLU A 264 -7.86 11.83 20.11
N THR A 265 -8.00 12.09 18.81
CA THR A 265 -8.46 11.10 17.81
C THR A 265 -7.58 9.85 17.82
N VAL A 266 -6.26 10.00 17.80
CA VAL A 266 -5.31 8.87 17.84
C VAL A 266 -5.44 8.08 19.16
N ARG A 267 -5.59 8.79 20.29
CA ARG A 267 -5.78 8.14 21.61
C ARG A 267 -7.09 7.38 21.69
N ALA A 268 -8.19 7.98 21.24
CA ALA A 268 -9.52 7.37 21.27
C ALA A 268 -9.56 6.09 20.41
N ALA A 269 -8.86 6.10 19.27
CA ALA A 269 -8.72 4.92 18.41
C ALA A 269 -7.79 3.83 18.97
N SER A 270 -7.13 4.07 20.11
CA SER A 270 -6.19 3.13 20.73
C SER A 270 -5.07 2.67 19.77
N LEU A 271 -4.71 3.51 18.80
CA LEU A 271 -3.64 3.18 17.85
C LEU A 271 -2.31 3.07 18.59
N GLY A 272 -1.63 1.94 18.40
CA GLY A 272 -0.35 1.65 19.03
C GLY A 272 -0.44 1.12 20.46
N THR A 273 -1.64 0.87 21.00
CA THR A 273 -1.81 0.21 22.30
C THR A 273 -1.93 -1.30 22.15
N THR A 274 -1.72 -2.03 23.25
CA THR A 274 -1.91 -3.49 23.31
C THR A 274 -3.39 -3.84 23.49
N VAL A 275 -3.86 -4.89 22.83
CA VAL A 275 -5.21 -5.42 23.03
C VAL A 275 -5.34 -5.94 24.47
N PRO A 276 -6.38 -5.53 25.23
CA PRO A 276 -6.66 -6.07 26.55
C PRO A 276 -6.79 -7.60 26.54
N PRO A 277 -6.26 -8.33 27.55
CA PRO A 277 -6.27 -9.79 27.56
C PRO A 277 -7.65 -10.41 27.35
N GLN A 278 -8.70 -9.85 27.94
CA GLN A 278 -10.07 -10.35 27.79
C GLN A 278 -10.57 -10.26 26.34
N LEU A 279 -10.31 -9.14 25.66
CA LEU A 279 -10.68 -8.97 24.26
C LEU A 279 -9.84 -9.87 23.34
N LEU A 280 -8.59 -10.16 23.72
CA LEU A 280 -7.77 -11.13 23.01
C LEU A 280 -8.35 -12.53 23.15
N ASP A 281 -8.78 -12.95 24.34
CA ASP A 281 -9.42 -14.24 24.57
C ASP A 281 -10.72 -14.39 23.75
N ASP A 282 -11.56 -13.35 23.76
CA ASP A 282 -12.80 -13.30 22.97
C ASP A 282 -12.52 -13.40 21.46
N LEU A 283 -11.51 -12.66 20.97
CA LEU A 283 -11.08 -12.74 19.58
C LEU A 283 -10.61 -14.15 19.22
N ILE A 284 -9.77 -14.77 20.04
CA ILE A 284 -9.25 -16.11 19.79
C ILE A 284 -10.38 -17.15 19.79
N LEU A 285 -11.37 -17.01 20.67
CA LEU A 285 -12.57 -17.85 20.68
C LEU A 285 -13.37 -17.70 19.38
N ALA A 286 -13.62 -16.46 18.95
CA ALA A 286 -14.32 -16.19 17.69
C ALA A 286 -13.59 -16.75 16.47
N VAL A 287 -12.25 -16.65 16.44
CA VAL A 287 -11.42 -17.23 15.37
C VAL A 287 -11.58 -18.75 15.33
N ARG A 288 -11.60 -19.43 16.48
CA ARG A 288 -11.82 -20.89 16.52
C ARG A 288 -13.19 -21.28 15.94
N GLY A 289 -14.23 -20.52 16.24
CA GLY A 289 -15.55 -20.72 15.66
C GLY A 289 -15.53 -20.53 14.13
N ALA A 290 -14.90 -19.46 13.64
CA ALA A 290 -14.79 -19.21 12.20
C ALA A 290 -14.00 -20.30 11.46
N GLU A 291 -12.93 -20.83 12.05
CA GLU A 291 -12.17 -21.96 11.49
C GLU A 291 -13.05 -23.20 11.31
N GLN A 292 -13.87 -23.52 12.32
CA GLN A 292 -14.78 -24.67 12.26
C GLN A 292 -15.83 -24.51 11.16
N GLU A 293 -16.41 -23.32 11.03
CA GLU A 293 -17.38 -23.02 9.97
C GLU A 293 -16.75 -23.10 8.57
N ILE A 294 -15.52 -22.58 8.40
CA ILE A 294 -14.78 -22.71 7.14
C ILE A 294 -14.58 -24.19 6.81
N ILE A 295 -14.04 -24.98 7.74
CA ILE A 295 -13.78 -26.42 7.52
C ILE A 295 -15.08 -27.18 7.21
N ALA A 296 -16.16 -26.89 7.93
CA ALA A 296 -17.46 -27.51 7.70
C ALA A 296 -18.03 -27.17 6.32
N ALA A 297 -17.95 -25.89 5.91
CA ALA A 297 -18.40 -25.46 4.59
C ALA A 297 -17.58 -26.12 3.46
N LEU A 298 -16.26 -26.25 3.65
CA LEU A 298 -15.37 -26.87 2.67
C LEU A 298 -15.60 -28.37 2.47
N HIS A 299 -16.08 -29.09 3.51
CA HIS A 299 -16.42 -30.52 3.42
C HIS A 299 -17.86 -30.79 2.99
N SER A 300 -18.70 -29.75 2.90
CA SER A 300 -20.09 -29.85 2.47
C SER A 300 -20.29 -29.58 0.98
N CYS A 301 -19.22 -29.27 0.24
CA CYS A 301 -19.18 -29.03 -1.21
C CYS A 301 -18.50 -30.18 -1.95
#